data_AF-A0A1C3XW99-F1
#
_entry.id   AF-A0A1C3XW99-F1
#
_cell.length_a   1.000
_cell.length_b   1.000
_cell.length_c   1.000
_cell.angle_alpha   90.00
_cell.angle_beta   90.00
_cell.angle_gamma   90.00
#
_symmetry.space_group_name_H-M   'P 1'
#
loop_
_entity.id
_entity.type
_entity.pdbx_description
1 polymer ?
#
loop_
_entity_poly.entity_id
_entity_poly.type
_entity_poly.pdbx_seq_one_letter_code
_entity_poly.pdbx_strand_id
1 'polypeptide(L)'
;MRPRLSIVNAALSTVLAAMLAACQSPAPVTAPNRGALPTMERVALGANACWFKSGDPAFAAYKLAPELNSFTGRPRILLVHKGSPESRPLLVVQAEGSPARLQAFGPMMQEPVAGRIAGDVNRWSAGNKACS
;
A
#
# COMPACT_ATOMS: atom_id res chain seq x y z
N MET A 1 61.47 14.10 29.86
CA MET A 1 60.48 14.11 28.75
C MET A 1 59.31 13.20 29.16
N ARG A 2 58.10 13.75 29.31
CA ARG A 2 56.91 13.08 29.89
C ARG A 2 55.84 12.83 28.81
N PRO A 3 55.85 11.70 28.08
CA PRO A 3 54.82 11.41 27.07
C PRO A 3 53.66 10.52 27.59
N ARG A 4 53.72 10.03 28.84
CA ARG A 4 52.81 8.98 29.33
C ARG A 4 51.46 9.46 29.88
N LEU A 5 51.31 10.74 30.25
CA LEU A 5 50.05 11.24 30.82
C LEU A 5 48.95 11.49 29.77
N SER A 6 49.31 11.86 28.54
CA SER A 6 48.32 12.18 27.49
C SER A 6 47.60 10.96 26.90
N ILE A 7 48.24 9.78 26.92
CA ILE A 7 47.69 8.56 26.31
C ILE A 7 46.59 7.94 27.21
N VAL A 8 46.76 8.02 28.54
CA VAL A 8 45.80 7.46 29.51
C VAL A 8 44.47 8.24 29.49
N ASN A 9 44.52 9.57 29.38
CA ASN A 9 43.32 10.41 29.31
C ASN A 9 42.55 10.24 27.99
N ALA A 10 43.24 9.99 26.88
CA ALA A 10 42.62 9.70 25.59
C ALA A 10 41.87 8.36 25.59
N ALA A 11 42.44 7.32 26.21
CA ALA A 11 41.83 6.00 26.30
C ALA A 11 40.59 5.96 27.23
N LEU A 12 40.58 6.77 28.28
CA LEU A 12 39.43 6.84 29.20
C LEU A 12 38.22 7.54 28.56
N SER A 13 38.48 8.50 27.66
CA SER A 13 37.45 9.28 26.97
C SER A 13 36.70 8.48 25.90
N THR A 14 37.38 7.54 25.24
CA THR A 14 36.77 6.68 24.21
C THR A 14 35.90 5.57 24.80
N VAL A 15 36.26 5.01 25.96
CA VAL A 15 35.44 3.99 26.65
C VAL A 15 34.12 4.58 27.15
N LEU A 16 34.15 5.81 27.68
CA LEU A 16 32.93 6.47 28.16
C LEU A 16 31.97 6.80 27.00
N ALA A 17 32.50 7.28 25.85
CA ALA A 17 31.70 7.55 24.67
C ALA A 17 31.05 6.28 24.07
N ALA A 18 31.73 5.14 24.14
CA ALA A 18 31.18 3.86 23.65
C ALA A 18 30.00 3.35 24.50
N MET A 19 29.99 3.61 25.81
CA MET A 19 28.87 3.23 26.67
C MET A 19 27.62 4.10 26.44
N LEU A 20 27.77 5.37 26.06
CA LEU A 20 26.62 6.23 25.75
C LEU A 20 25.93 5.85 24.43
N ALA A 21 26.65 5.26 23.47
CA ALA A 21 26.06 4.82 22.20
C ALA A 21 25.11 3.62 22.36
N ALA A 22 25.27 2.81 23.42
CA ALA A 22 24.41 1.66 23.70
C ALA A 22 23.04 2.04 24.31
N CYS A 23 22.86 3.30 24.74
CA CYS A 23 21.61 3.82 25.30
C CYS A 23 20.73 4.53 24.25
N GLN A 24 21.04 4.43 22.96
CA GLN A 24 20.19 5.01 21.92
C GLN A 24 18.95 4.14 21.70
N SER A 25 17.80 4.62 22.14
CA SER A 25 16.50 4.01 21.85
C SER A 25 16.29 3.91 20.32
N PRO A 26 15.79 2.77 19.79
CA PRO A 26 15.48 2.67 18.37
C PRO A 26 14.49 3.75 17.98
N ALA A 27 14.71 4.37 16.81
CA ALA A 27 13.81 5.38 16.30
C ALA A 27 12.39 4.81 16.09
N PRO A 28 11.37 5.64 16.36
CA PRO A 28 10.03 5.54 15.82
C PRO A 28 9.82 4.70 14.57
N VAL A 29 9.42 3.42 14.58
CA VAL A 29 8.97 2.81 13.32
C VAL A 29 7.62 3.43 12.97
N THR A 30 7.62 4.35 12.01
CA THR A 30 6.39 4.98 11.51
C THR A 30 5.45 3.91 10.97
N ALA A 31 4.30 3.74 11.64
CA ALA A 31 3.29 2.79 11.19
C ALA A 31 2.82 3.16 9.77
N PRO A 32 2.58 2.18 8.87
CA PRO A 32 2.07 2.46 7.54
C PRO A 32 0.76 3.25 7.61
N ASN A 33 0.60 4.28 6.77
CA ASN A 33 -0.67 5.01 6.69
C ASN A 33 -1.78 4.08 6.16
N ARG A 34 -2.76 3.79 7.01
CA ARG A 34 -3.91 2.92 6.74
C ARG A 34 -5.17 3.69 6.38
N GLY A 35 -5.08 4.97 6.05
CA GLY A 35 -6.22 5.76 5.57
C GLY A 35 -6.77 5.25 4.23
N ALA A 36 -8.01 5.65 3.92
CA ALA A 36 -8.70 5.27 2.69
C ALA A 36 -7.91 5.56 1.41
N LEU A 37 -7.37 6.78 1.26
CA LEU A 37 -6.60 7.18 0.09
C LEU A 37 -5.34 6.32 -0.15
N PRO A 38 -4.37 6.24 0.79
CA PRO A 38 -3.17 5.41 0.58
C PRO A 38 -3.50 3.92 0.43
N THR A 39 -4.61 3.45 1.01
CA THR A 39 -5.09 2.08 0.79
C THR A 39 -5.59 1.89 -0.63
N MET A 40 -6.41 2.81 -1.14
CA MET A 40 -6.93 2.73 -2.52
C MET A 40 -5.87 2.97 -3.58
N GLU A 41 -4.83 3.77 -3.30
CA GLU A 41 -3.65 3.88 -4.17
C GLU A 41 -2.96 2.52 -4.35
N ARG A 42 -2.73 1.79 -3.25
CA ARG A 42 -2.15 0.43 -3.32
C ARG A 42 -3.04 -0.53 -4.10
N VAL A 43 -4.35 -0.50 -3.87
CA VAL A 43 -5.32 -1.32 -4.60
C VAL A 43 -5.33 -0.96 -6.09
N ALA A 44 -5.31 0.32 -6.45
CA ALA A 44 -5.27 0.77 -7.85
C ALA A 44 -3.99 0.31 -8.56
N LEU A 45 -2.83 0.40 -7.90
CA LEU A 45 -1.56 -0.07 -8.44
C LEU A 45 -1.55 -1.59 -8.62
N GLY A 46 -2.06 -2.33 -7.64
CA GLY A 46 -2.19 -3.79 -7.70
C GLY A 46 -3.10 -4.23 -8.85
N ALA A 47 -4.29 -3.64 -8.97
CA ALA A 47 -5.22 -3.91 -10.05
C ALA A 47 -4.58 -3.62 -11.42
N ASN A 48 -3.94 -2.46 -11.57
CA ASN A 48 -3.29 -2.10 -12.83
C ASN A 48 -2.17 -3.09 -13.21
N ALA A 49 -1.34 -3.49 -12.25
CA ALA A 49 -0.23 -4.41 -12.50
C ALA A 49 -0.70 -5.83 -12.79
N CYS A 50 -1.59 -6.36 -11.94
CA CYS A 50 -1.92 -7.78 -11.90
C CYS A 50 -3.14 -8.19 -12.71
N TRP A 51 -4.08 -7.27 -12.98
CA TRP A 51 -5.23 -7.57 -13.83
C TRP A 51 -5.02 -7.07 -15.26
N PHE A 52 -4.38 -5.91 -15.45
CA PHE A 52 -4.31 -5.28 -16.77
C PHE A 52 -2.95 -5.43 -17.44
N LYS A 53 -1.85 -5.02 -16.78
CA LYS A 53 -0.51 -5.09 -17.38
C LYS A 53 0.00 -6.52 -17.55
N SER A 54 -0.41 -7.44 -16.69
CA SER A 54 -0.12 -8.88 -16.80
C SER A 54 -0.88 -9.57 -17.94
N GLY A 55 -1.96 -8.96 -18.46
CA GLY A 55 -2.81 -9.56 -19.49
C GLY A 55 -3.79 -10.62 -18.96
N ASP A 56 -4.28 -10.46 -17.75
CA ASP A 56 -5.20 -11.41 -17.12
C ASP A 56 -6.49 -11.64 -17.95
N PRO A 57 -6.79 -12.89 -18.35
CA PRO A 57 -7.96 -13.19 -19.17
C PRO A 57 -9.29 -12.79 -18.53
N ALA A 58 -9.39 -12.86 -17.20
CA ALA A 58 -10.63 -12.53 -16.50
C ALA A 58 -10.96 -11.03 -16.58
N PHE A 59 -9.96 -10.18 -16.87
CA PHE A 59 -10.11 -8.73 -16.93
C PHE A 59 -9.89 -8.16 -18.34
N ALA A 60 -9.62 -9.01 -19.32
CA ALA A 60 -9.23 -8.61 -20.68
C ALA A 60 -10.30 -7.77 -21.41
N ALA A 61 -11.58 -7.91 -21.09
CA ALA A 61 -12.68 -7.16 -21.69
C ALA A 61 -12.90 -5.77 -21.05
N TYR A 62 -12.20 -5.47 -19.96
CA TYR A 62 -12.45 -4.29 -19.13
C TYR A 62 -11.26 -3.32 -19.11
N LYS A 63 -11.51 -2.11 -18.61
CA LYS A 63 -10.50 -1.08 -18.37
C LYS A 63 -10.63 -0.57 -16.94
N LEU A 64 -9.49 -0.32 -16.30
CA LEU A 64 -9.42 0.34 -15.01
C LEU A 64 -9.62 1.86 -15.16
N ALA A 65 -10.49 2.43 -14.35
CA ALA A 65 -10.66 3.87 -14.19
C ALA A 65 -10.50 4.25 -12.71
N PRO A 66 -9.32 4.77 -12.29
CA PRO A 66 -9.11 5.24 -10.93
C PRO A 66 -9.75 6.61 -10.70
N GLU A 67 -10.55 6.71 -9.64
CA GLU A 67 -11.16 7.96 -9.13
C GLU A 67 -10.70 8.17 -7.69
N LEU A 68 -9.39 8.37 -7.53
CA LEU A 68 -8.76 8.51 -6.21
C LEU A 68 -8.87 9.93 -5.65
N ASN A 69 -9.05 10.94 -6.51
CA ASN A 69 -9.27 12.31 -6.10
C ASN A 69 -10.72 12.50 -5.62
N SER A 70 -11.01 12.02 -4.42
CA SER A 70 -12.33 12.13 -3.80
C SER A 70 -12.31 13.22 -2.72
N PHE A 71 -12.92 14.37 -3.02
CA PHE A 71 -13.14 15.44 -2.04
C PHE A 71 -14.10 15.03 -0.90
N THR A 72 -14.81 13.91 -1.05
CA THR A 72 -15.75 13.36 -0.07
C THR A 72 -15.14 12.25 0.80
N GLY A 73 -13.83 11.98 0.67
CA GLY A 73 -13.12 10.98 1.47
C GLY A 73 -13.43 9.53 1.09
N ARG A 74 -13.97 9.30 -0.11
CA ARG A 74 -14.34 7.98 -0.66
C ARG A 74 -13.65 7.70 -2.00
N PRO A 75 -12.32 7.57 -2.01
CA PRO A 75 -11.57 7.17 -3.19
C PRO A 75 -12.06 5.81 -3.70
N ARG A 76 -12.09 5.64 -5.02
CA ARG A 76 -12.54 4.40 -5.65
C ARG A 76 -11.75 4.06 -6.91
N ILE A 77 -11.79 2.80 -7.28
CA ILE A 77 -11.46 2.34 -8.64
C ILE A 77 -12.70 1.72 -9.26
N LEU A 78 -12.81 1.88 -10.57
CA LEU A 78 -13.90 1.36 -11.37
C LEU A 78 -13.33 0.41 -12.43
N LEU A 79 -14.07 -0.65 -12.74
CA LEU A 79 -13.89 -1.39 -14.00
C LEU A 79 -15.09 -1.13 -14.90
N VAL A 80 -14.78 -0.75 -16.13
CA VAL A 80 -15.74 -0.46 -17.19
C VAL A 80 -15.39 -1.29 -18.42
N HIS A 81 -16.33 -1.51 -19.35
CA HIS A 81 -16.01 -2.18 -20.60
C HIS A 81 -15.03 -1.34 -21.45
N LYS A 82 -14.04 -1.98 -22.08
CA LYS A 82 -13.07 -1.28 -22.95
C LYS A 82 -13.74 -0.52 -24.10
N GLY A 83 -14.77 -1.11 -24.70
CA GLY A 83 -15.50 -0.51 -25.82
C GLY A 83 -16.54 0.53 -25.41
N SER A 84 -16.80 0.71 -24.11
CA SER A 84 -17.81 1.65 -23.60
C SER A 84 -17.40 2.17 -22.21
N PRO A 85 -16.31 2.95 -22.11
CA PRO A 85 -15.78 3.39 -20.82
C PRO A 85 -16.74 4.32 -20.04
N GLU A 86 -17.62 5.03 -20.73
CA GLU A 86 -18.66 5.89 -20.13
C GLU A 86 -19.88 5.09 -19.61
N SER A 87 -19.89 3.77 -19.81
CA SER A 87 -20.98 2.91 -19.35
C SER A 87 -20.94 2.71 -17.83
N ARG A 88 -22.05 2.20 -17.29
CA ARG A 88 -22.16 1.88 -15.86
C ARG A 88 -21.01 0.95 -15.42
N PRO A 89 -20.28 1.29 -14.35
CA PRO A 89 -19.23 0.42 -13.81
C PRO A 89 -19.72 -0.99 -13.48
N LEU A 90 -18.91 -1.99 -13.84
CA LEU A 90 -19.15 -3.40 -13.59
C LEU A 90 -18.56 -3.88 -12.26
N LEU A 91 -17.50 -3.21 -11.81
CA LEU A 91 -16.93 -3.34 -10.49
C LEU A 91 -16.61 -1.95 -9.96
N VAL A 92 -16.97 -1.71 -8.70
CA VAL A 92 -16.54 -0.57 -7.92
C VAL A 92 -15.85 -1.10 -6.69
N VAL A 93 -14.61 -0.68 -6.47
CA VAL A 93 -13.90 -0.90 -5.21
C VAL A 93 -13.63 0.46 -4.59
N GLN A 94 -14.07 0.67 -3.36
CA GLN A 94 -13.91 1.94 -2.67
C GLN A 94 -13.47 1.72 -1.23
N ALA A 95 -12.89 2.76 -0.63
CA ALA A 95 -12.59 2.77 0.79
C ALA A 95 -13.04 4.07 1.46
N GLU A 96 -13.25 4.02 2.76
CA GLU A 96 -13.53 5.19 3.61
C GLU A 96 -12.85 5.06 4.99
N GLY A 97 -12.64 6.21 5.64
CA GLY A 97 -12.13 6.27 7.01
C GLY A 97 -10.62 6.04 7.17
N SER A 98 -10.20 6.00 8.43
CA SER A 98 -8.84 5.67 8.87
C SER A 98 -8.94 4.96 10.23
N PRO A 99 -8.77 3.62 10.32
CA PRO A 99 -8.34 2.73 9.25
C PRO A 99 -9.38 2.57 8.12
N ALA A 100 -8.88 2.31 6.91
CA ALA A 100 -9.69 2.14 5.71
C ALA A 100 -10.64 0.94 5.82
N ARG A 101 -11.92 1.18 5.58
CA ARG A 101 -12.93 0.13 5.37
C ARG A 101 -13.18 -0.02 3.88
N LEU A 102 -12.92 -1.20 3.34
CA LEU A 102 -13.09 -1.51 1.92
C LEU A 102 -14.46 -2.08 1.62
N GLN A 103 -14.98 -1.74 0.44
CA GLN A 103 -16.18 -2.31 -0.14
C GLN A 103 -15.93 -2.58 -1.62
N ALA A 104 -16.35 -3.76 -2.09
CA ALA A 104 -16.37 -4.12 -3.50
C ALA A 104 -17.79 -4.52 -3.89
N PHE A 105 -18.33 -3.93 -4.94
CA PHE A 105 -19.70 -4.20 -5.41
C PHE A 105 -19.82 -3.99 -6.92
N GLY A 106 -20.94 -4.47 -7.48
CA GLY A 106 -21.24 -4.40 -8.91
C GLY A 106 -21.48 -5.78 -9.52
N PRO A 107 -21.87 -5.84 -10.80
CA PRO A 107 -22.09 -7.09 -11.54
C PRO A 107 -20.97 -8.13 -11.39
N MET A 108 -19.69 -7.73 -11.45
CA MET A 108 -18.57 -8.68 -11.35
C MET A 108 -18.48 -9.42 -10.01
N MET A 109 -19.11 -8.88 -8.95
CA MET A 109 -19.16 -9.54 -7.64
C MET A 109 -20.21 -10.66 -7.56
N GLN A 110 -21.00 -10.85 -8.62
CA GLN A 110 -21.96 -11.96 -8.78
C GLN A 110 -21.44 -13.05 -9.73
N GLU A 111 -20.26 -12.85 -10.30
CA GLU A 111 -19.62 -13.77 -11.23
C GLU A 111 -18.63 -14.71 -10.53
N PRO A 112 -18.21 -15.82 -11.15
CA PRO A 112 -17.22 -16.74 -10.56
C PRO A 112 -15.88 -16.08 -10.16
N VAL A 113 -15.52 -14.96 -10.78
CA VAL A 113 -14.28 -14.21 -10.48
C VAL A 113 -14.36 -13.43 -9.14
N ALA A 114 -15.54 -13.28 -8.53
CA ALA A 114 -15.77 -12.48 -7.33
C ALA A 114 -14.85 -12.83 -6.15
N GLY A 115 -14.63 -14.13 -5.90
CA GLY A 115 -13.74 -14.59 -4.83
C GLY A 115 -12.29 -14.15 -5.04
N ARG A 116 -11.82 -14.17 -6.30
CA ARG A 116 -10.48 -13.71 -6.67
C ARG A 116 -10.35 -12.20 -6.54
N ILE A 117 -11.35 -11.44 -6.98
CA ILE A 117 -11.40 -9.98 -6.78
C ILE A 117 -11.25 -9.63 -5.30
N ALA A 118 -12.04 -10.28 -4.43
CA ALA A 118 -11.98 -10.04 -2.99
C ALA A 118 -10.60 -10.39 -2.41
N GLY A 119 -10.04 -11.54 -2.79
CA GLY A 119 -8.71 -11.96 -2.36
C GLY A 119 -7.59 -11.00 -2.79
N ASP A 120 -7.63 -10.55 -4.04
CA ASP A 120 -6.67 -9.59 -4.59
C ASP A 120 -6.75 -8.22 -3.93
N VAL A 121 -7.95 -7.65 -3.81
CA VAL A 121 -8.17 -6.36 -3.15
C VAL A 121 -7.71 -6.39 -1.69
N ASN A 122 -8.03 -7.46 -0.95
CA ASN A 122 -7.60 -7.62 0.44
C ASN A 122 -6.08 -7.78 0.56
N ARG A 123 -5.44 -8.50 -0.37
CA ARG A 123 -3.99 -8.65 -0.39
C ARG A 123 -3.28 -7.32 -0.63
N TRP A 124 -3.74 -6.54 -1.61
CA TRP A 124 -3.15 -5.24 -1.94
C TRP A 124 -3.43 -4.17 -0.88
N SER A 125 -4.60 -4.20 -0.24
CA SER A 125 -4.91 -3.28 0.85
C SER A 125 -3.98 -3.46 2.05
N ALA A 126 -3.60 -4.71 2.33
CA ALA A 126 -2.59 -5.10 3.33
C ALA A 126 -1.15 -4.77 2.91
N GLY A 127 -0.92 -4.37 1.66
CA GLY A 127 0.39 -3.90 1.16
C GLY A 127 1.23 -4.94 0.43
N ASN A 128 0.76 -6.18 0.30
CA ASN A 128 1.41 -7.18 -0.56
C ASN A 128 1.11 -6.83 -2.03
N LYS A 129 2.12 -6.78 -2.90
CA LYS A 129 1.99 -6.37 -4.31
C LYS A 129 1.89 -7.53 -5.30
N ALA A 130 1.87 -8.77 -4.83
CA ALA A 130 1.87 -9.95 -5.68
C ALA A 130 0.55 -10.12 -6.46
N CYS A 131 0.66 -10.79 -7.61
CA CYS A 131 -0.48 -11.27 -8.39
C CYS A 131 -0.89 -12.67 -7.96
N SER A 132 -2.14 -13.06 -8.23
CA SER A 132 -2.68 -14.41 -7.97
C SER A 132 -2.92 -15.16 -9.28
#